data_AF-A0A4U0TQP1-F1
#
_entry.id   AF-A0A4U0TQP1-F1
#
_cell.length_a   1.000
_cell.length_b   1.000
_cell.length_c   1.000
_cell.angle_alpha   90.00
_cell.angle_beta   90.00
_cell.angle_gamma   90.00
#
_symmetry.space_group_name_H-M   'P 1'
#
loop_
_entity.id
_entity.type
_entity.pdbx_description
1 polymer ?
#
loop_
_entity_poly.entity_id
_entity_poly.type
_entity_poly.pdbx_seq_one_letter_code
_entity_poly.pdbx_strand_id
1 'polypeptide(L)'
;MDSSPQLRPLVQAMADQDPTKLPTPSSCIADFCLVPIGTPTASVSKEVASVQRLLKRSGIQYSMHSAGTTIEGTWEDCMRIIGQCHTMLHANGVVRIQSDIRVGSRTDKKQTSDDKVAAVNKLLAEDR
;
A
#
# COMPACT_ATOMS: atom_id res chain seq x y z
N MET A 1 -9.92 13.82 -7.94
CA MET A 1 -9.30 14.56 -9.06
C MET A 1 -10.26 14.51 -10.23
N ASP A 2 -10.50 15.65 -10.87
CA ASP A 2 -11.48 15.87 -11.92
C ASP A 2 -11.12 15.05 -13.19
N SER A 3 -12.00 14.13 -13.58
CA SER A 3 -11.89 13.30 -14.80
C SER A 3 -12.27 14.08 -16.06
N SER A 4 -11.98 15.38 -16.09
CA SER A 4 -12.32 16.25 -17.21
C SER A 4 -11.45 15.94 -18.43
N PRO A 5 -12.00 15.94 -19.66
CA PRO A 5 -11.27 15.71 -20.92
C PRO A 5 -10.01 16.58 -21.12
N GLN A 6 -9.91 17.68 -20.37
CA GLN A 6 -8.81 18.65 -20.40
C GLN A 6 -7.57 18.20 -19.60
N LEU A 7 -7.69 17.21 -18.71
CA LEU A 7 -6.57 16.76 -17.86
C LEU A 7 -5.56 15.89 -18.64
N ARG A 8 -6.04 15.15 -19.65
CA ARG A 8 -5.22 14.18 -20.40
C ARG A 8 -4.07 14.83 -21.20
N PRO A 9 -4.30 15.92 -21.97
CA PRO A 9 -3.20 16.58 -22.68
C PRO A 9 -2.17 17.19 -21.72
N LEU A 10 -2.62 17.70 -20.56
CA LEU A 10 -1.73 18.27 -19.54
C LEU A 10 -0.82 17.20 -18.93
N VAL A 11 -1.39 16.07 -18.51
CA VAL A 11 -0.66 14.93 -17.95
C VAL A 11 0.34 14.37 -18.97
N GLN A 12 -0.04 14.27 -20.24
CA GLN A 12 0.86 13.83 -21.32
C GLN A 12 2.04 14.80 -21.51
N ALA A 13 1.76 16.11 -21.60
CA ALA A 13 2.81 17.11 -21.73
C ALA A 13 3.79 17.10 -20.54
N MET A 14 3.28 16.90 -19.31
CA MET A 14 4.12 16.75 -18.12
C MET A 14 5.01 15.50 -18.20
N ALA A 15 4.44 14.36 -18.62
CA ALA A 15 5.19 13.12 -18.79
C ALA A 15 6.30 13.23 -19.85
N ASP A 16 6.09 14.00 -20.92
CA ASP A 16 7.06 14.16 -22.00
C ASP A 16 8.17 15.17 -21.67
N GLN A 17 7.87 16.22 -20.88
CA GLN A 17 8.83 17.29 -20.57
C GLN A 17 9.62 17.05 -19.28
N ASP A 18 8.93 16.65 -18.21
CA ASP A 18 9.53 16.41 -16.90
C ASP A 18 8.72 15.35 -16.12
N PRO A 19 9.03 14.06 -16.34
CA PRO A 19 8.34 12.95 -15.68
C PRO A 19 8.35 13.05 -14.15
N THR A 20 9.31 13.75 -13.54
CA THR A 20 9.42 13.88 -12.08
C THR A 20 8.33 14.74 -11.46
N LYS A 21 7.66 15.57 -12.28
CA LYS A 21 6.55 16.42 -11.85
C LYS A 21 5.19 15.77 -12.04
N LEU A 22 5.12 14.58 -12.62
CA LEU A 22 3.86 13.87 -12.82
C LEU A 22 3.27 13.49 -11.46
N PRO A 23 2.03 13.94 -11.12
CA PRO A 23 1.45 13.63 -9.82
C PRO A 23 1.05 12.16 -9.74
N THR A 24 1.07 11.62 -8.53
CA THR A 24 0.55 10.27 -8.25
C THR A 24 -0.94 10.34 -7.88
N PRO A 25 -1.65 9.19 -7.83
CA PRO A 25 -3.04 9.17 -7.40
C PRO A 25 -3.23 9.72 -5.97
N SER A 26 -4.27 10.54 -5.76
CA SER A 26 -4.56 11.15 -4.43
C SER A 26 -4.84 10.13 -3.33
N SER A 27 -5.17 8.89 -3.69
CA SER A 27 -5.44 7.82 -2.74
C SER A 27 -5.21 6.46 -3.36
N CYS A 28 -4.78 5.50 -2.55
CA CYS A 28 -4.70 4.10 -2.91
C CYS A 28 -5.01 3.18 -1.73
N ILE A 29 -5.30 1.93 -2.07
CA ILE A 29 -5.25 0.79 -1.14
C ILE A 29 -4.07 -0.05 -1.59
N ALA A 30 -3.10 -0.27 -0.71
CA ALA A 30 -1.94 -1.10 -0.97
C ALA A 30 -1.91 -2.27 0.00
N ASP A 31 -1.91 -3.49 -0.54
CA ASP A 31 -1.64 -4.69 0.23
C ASP A 31 -0.18 -5.08 0.03
N PHE A 32 0.59 -5.16 1.12
CA PHE A 32 2.00 -5.49 1.05
C PHE A 32 2.38 -6.68 1.94
N CYS A 33 3.28 -7.50 1.44
CA CYS A 33 3.94 -8.58 2.17
C CYS A 33 5.45 -8.32 2.18
N LEU A 34 6.06 -8.31 3.36
CA LEU A 34 7.48 -8.05 3.54
C LEU A 34 8.17 -9.30 4.09
N VAL A 35 9.18 -9.77 3.37
CA VAL A 35 9.94 -10.98 3.70
C VAL A 35 11.43 -10.64 3.86
N PRO A 36 11.97 -10.71 5.09
CA PRO A 36 13.41 -10.73 5.34
C PRO A 36 14.09 -11.91 4.66
N ILE A 37 15.25 -11.68 4.04
CA ILE A 37 16.05 -12.72 3.36
C ILE A 37 17.42 -12.81 4.03
N GLY A 38 17.87 -14.04 4.31
CA GLY A 38 19.18 -14.31 4.92
C GLY A 38 19.20 -14.14 6.44
N THR A 39 18.05 -14.19 7.10
CA THR A 39 17.96 -14.24 8.57
C THR A 39 18.49 -15.59 9.10
N PRO A 40 19.02 -15.65 10.33
CA PRO A 40 19.54 -16.89 10.91
C PRO A 40 18.49 -18.00 11.10
N THR A 41 17.20 -17.65 11.06
CA THR A 41 16.08 -18.59 11.21
C THR A 41 15.01 -18.33 10.15
N ALA A 42 14.19 -19.34 9.87
CA ALA A 42 13.05 -19.23 8.96
C ALA A 42 11.89 -18.37 9.52
N SER A 43 11.84 -18.13 10.84
CA SER A 43 10.79 -17.33 11.44
C SER A 43 11.03 -15.84 11.20
N VAL A 44 9.98 -15.13 10.77
CA VAL A 44 9.99 -13.67 10.47
C VAL A 44 9.02 -12.88 11.35
N SER A 45 8.45 -13.52 12.38
CA SER A 45 7.38 -12.95 13.19
C SER A 45 7.82 -11.72 13.99
N LYS A 46 9.10 -11.64 14.37
CA LYS A 46 9.67 -10.49 15.10
C LYS A 46 9.71 -9.24 14.22
N GLU A 47 10.09 -9.41 12.95
CA GLU A 47 10.16 -8.35 11.95
C GLU A 47 8.76 -7.88 11.60
N VAL A 48 7.83 -8.81 11.34
CA VAL A 48 6.41 -8.48 11.09
C VAL A 48 5.81 -7.74 12.29
N ALA A 49 6.05 -8.17 13.53
CA ALA A 49 5.57 -7.46 14.72
C ALA A 49 6.16 -6.05 14.83
N SER A 50 7.40 -5.83 14.39
CA SER A 50 8.02 -4.50 14.36
C SER A 50 7.34 -3.59 13.33
N VAL A 51 7.03 -4.12 12.15
CA VAL A 51 6.24 -3.42 11.11
C VAL A 51 4.88 -3.01 11.67
N GLN A 52 4.14 -3.91 12.31
CA GLN A 52 2.82 -3.58 12.88
C GLN A 52 2.89 -2.49 13.94
N ARG A 53 3.94 -2.47 14.78
CA ARG A 53 4.14 -1.39 15.76
C ARG A 53 4.47 -0.05 15.11
N LEU A 54 5.13 -0.04 13.95
CA LEU A 54 5.39 1.18 13.19
C LEU A 54 4.09 1.71 12.56
N LEU A 55 3.30 0.85 11.91
CA LEU A 55 2.00 1.22 11.33
C LEU A 55 1.04 1.80 12.37
N LYS A 56 0.97 1.17 13.56
CA LYS A 56 0.18 1.69 14.67
C LYS A 56 0.58 3.10 15.09
N ARG A 57 1.88 3.43 15.06
CA ARG A 57 2.39 4.76 15.43
C ARG A 57 2.24 5.79 14.33
N SER A 58 2.25 5.38 13.06
CA SER A 58 2.08 6.29 11.94
C SER A 58 0.66 6.82 11.82
N GLY A 59 -0.31 6.11 12.38
CA GLY A 59 -1.73 6.48 12.30
C GLY A 59 -2.34 6.21 10.91
N ILE A 60 -1.62 5.55 10.01
CA ILE A 60 -2.18 5.11 8.74
C ILE A 60 -3.28 4.09 9.01
N GLN A 61 -4.34 4.09 8.21
CA GLN A 61 -5.34 3.03 8.29
C GLN A 61 -4.73 1.73 7.77
N TYR A 62 -4.86 0.66 8.55
CA TYR A 62 -4.30 -0.63 8.17
C TYR A 62 -5.10 -1.81 8.75
N SER A 63 -5.01 -2.94 8.06
CA SER A 63 -5.57 -4.21 8.49
C SER A 63 -4.57 -5.33 8.19
N MET A 64 -4.15 -6.06 9.24
CA MET A 64 -3.23 -7.19 9.11
C MET A 64 -4.02 -8.49 8.88
N HIS A 65 -3.51 -9.33 8.00
CA HIS A 65 -4.01 -10.68 7.78
C HIS A 65 -2.85 -11.68 7.62
N SER A 66 -3.16 -12.94 7.36
CA SER A 66 -2.17 -14.03 7.35
C SER A 66 -1.07 -13.90 6.29
N ALA A 67 -1.31 -13.14 5.23
CA ALA A 67 -0.45 -13.07 4.05
C ALA A 67 0.11 -11.67 3.77
N GLY A 68 -0.08 -10.71 4.67
CA GLY A 68 0.32 -9.33 4.44
C GLY A 68 -0.36 -8.33 5.35
N THR A 69 -0.29 -7.08 4.95
CA THR A 69 -0.99 -5.98 5.59
C THR A 69 -1.50 -5.04 4.53
N THR A 70 -2.81 -4.81 4.57
CA THR A 70 -3.47 -3.81 3.74
C THR A 70 -3.38 -2.46 4.44
N ILE A 71 -2.94 -1.42 3.70
CA ILE A 71 -2.87 -0.03 4.15
C ILE A 71 -3.65 0.88 3.20
N GLU A 72 -4.19 1.97 3.74
CA GLU A 72 -4.99 2.93 3.01
C GLU A 72 -4.56 4.37 3.31
N GLY A 73 -4.49 5.19 2.26
CA GLY A 73 -4.08 6.58 2.39
C GLY A 73 -3.80 7.22 1.05
N THR A 74 -3.03 8.31 1.06
CA THR A 74 -2.44 8.86 -0.17
C THR A 74 -1.42 7.87 -0.74
N TRP A 75 -1.14 7.97 -2.04
CA TRP A 75 -0.10 7.13 -2.66
C TRP A 75 1.25 7.37 -1.99
N GLU A 76 1.60 8.64 -1.76
CA GLU A 76 2.83 9.04 -1.09
C GLU A 76 2.94 8.45 0.31
N ASP A 77 1.89 8.55 1.13
CA ASP A 77 1.91 8.01 2.50
C ASP A 77 2.05 6.49 2.52
N CYS A 78 1.33 5.79 1.63
CA CYS A 78 1.41 4.33 1.53
C CYS A 78 2.81 3.87 1.12
N MET A 79 3.37 4.44 0.05
CA MET A 79 4.70 4.03 -0.42
C MET A 79 5.81 4.47 0.55
N ARG A 80 5.66 5.64 1.17
CA ARG A 80 6.58 6.13 2.20
C ARG A 80 6.62 5.22 3.41
N ILE A 81 5.47 4.80 3.95
CA ILE A 81 5.46 3.95 5.15
C ILE A 81 6.04 2.56 4.84
N ILE A 82 5.81 2.01 3.65
CA ILE A 82 6.45 0.77 3.20
C ILE A 82 7.97 0.93 3.16
N GLY A 83 8.49 2.03 2.59
CA GLY A 83 9.92 2.34 2.62
C GLY A 83 10.47 2.50 4.05
N GLN A 84 9.74 3.16 4.95
CA GLN A 84 10.13 3.31 6.35
C GLN A 84 10.19 1.96 7.08
N CYS A 85 9.30 1.01 6.77
CA CYS A 85 9.39 -0.37 7.26
C CYS A 85 10.71 -1.03 6.85
N HIS A 86 11.14 -0.86 5.59
CA HIS A 86 12.43 -1.37 5.12
C HIS A 86 13.59 -0.75 5.88
N THR A 87 13.65 0.59 5.97
CA THR A 87 14.72 1.30 6.70
C THR A 87 14.82 0.85 8.15
N MET A 88 13.68 0.73 8.85
CA MET A 88 13.65 0.27 10.25
C MET A 88 14.18 -1.17 10.38
N LEU A 89 13.78 -2.08 9.50
CA LEU A 89 14.24 -3.46 9.57
C LEU A 89 15.72 -3.61 9.20
N HIS A 90 16.22 -2.80 8.27
CA HIS A 90 17.66 -2.70 8.02
C HIS A 90 18.43 -2.22 9.25
N ALA A 91 17.92 -1.23 9.98
CA ALA A 91 18.51 -0.76 11.24
C ALA A 91 18.52 -1.86 12.33
N ASN A 92 17.60 -2.84 12.25
CA ASN A 92 17.55 -4.00 13.14
C ASN A 92 18.45 -5.17 12.69
N GLY A 93 19.27 -4.98 11.64
CA GLY A 93 20.23 -5.98 11.17
C GLY A 93 19.73 -6.89 10.05
N VAL A 94 18.53 -6.67 9.51
CA VAL A 94 18.07 -7.40 8.31
C VAL A 94 18.83 -6.86 7.10
N VAL A 95 19.66 -7.69 6.47
CA VAL A 95 20.52 -7.25 5.35
C VAL A 95 19.73 -7.10 4.05
N ARG A 96 18.75 -7.98 3.81
CA ARG A 96 17.96 -7.99 2.58
C ARG A 96 16.48 -8.18 2.87
N ILE A 97 15.65 -7.42 2.19
CA ILE A 97 14.19 -7.48 2.29
C ILE A 97 13.63 -7.59 0.87
N GLN A 98 12.69 -8.51 0.66
CA GLN A 98 11.85 -8.54 -0.52
C GLN A 98 10.43 -8.18 -0.12
N SER A 99 9.76 -7.36 -0.94
CA SER A 99 8.34 -7.08 -0.75
C SER A 99 7.55 -7.38 -1.99
N ASP A 100 6.34 -7.90 -1.80
CA ASP A 100 5.29 -7.95 -2.80
C ASP A 100 4.27 -6.86 -2.45
N ILE A 101 3.84 -6.08 -3.44
CA ILE A 101 2.89 -4.99 -3.24
C ILE A 101 1.84 -5.06 -4.34
N ARG A 102 0.59 -5.27 -3.94
CA ARG A 102 -0.58 -5.09 -4.80
C ARG A 102 -1.25 -3.78 -4.43
N VAL A 103 -1.18 -2.80 -5.32
CA VAL A 103 -1.75 -1.47 -5.10
C VAL A 103 -2.82 -1.14 -6.14
N GLY A 104 -3.92 -0.57 -5.68
CA GLY A 104 -5.00 -0.10 -6.55
C GLY A 104 -5.41 1.33 -6.22
N SER A 105 -5.71 2.10 -7.26
CA SER A 105 -6.36 3.40 -7.17
C SER A 105 -7.58 3.44 -8.10
N ARG A 106 -8.53 4.31 -7.80
CA ARG A 106 -9.75 4.51 -8.61
C ARG A 106 -10.20 5.97 -8.52
N THR A 107 -10.87 6.46 -9.55
CA THR A 107 -11.31 7.87 -9.64
C THR A 107 -12.82 8.05 -9.54
N ASP A 108 -13.60 6.97 -9.64
CA ASP A 108 -15.06 7.01 -9.69
C ASP A 108 -15.73 7.07 -8.30
N LYS A 109 -15.10 6.52 -7.26
CA LYS A 109 -15.59 6.59 -5.88
C LYS A 109 -14.49 6.41 -4.84
N LYS A 110 -14.73 6.92 -3.63
CA LYS A 110 -13.95 6.56 -2.43
C LYS A 110 -14.41 5.19 -1.92
N GLN A 111 -13.48 4.33 -1.57
CA GLN A 111 -13.76 2.97 -1.08
C GLN A 111 -12.61 2.50 -0.20
N THR A 112 -12.92 1.86 0.93
CA THR A 112 -11.96 1.19 1.82
C THR A 112 -11.78 -0.29 1.44
N SER A 113 -10.82 -1.00 2.05
CA SER A 113 -10.68 -2.45 1.90
C SER A 113 -11.89 -3.18 2.47
N ASP A 114 -12.45 -2.69 3.57
CA ASP A 114 -13.62 -3.27 4.21
C ASP A 114 -14.86 -3.13 3.31
N ASP A 115 -15.03 -1.97 2.65
CA ASP A 115 -16.09 -1.77 1.66
C ASP A 115 -15.96 -2.75 0.48
N LYS A 116 -14.74 -3.11 0.08
CA LYS A 116 -14.52 -4.11 -0.99
C LYS A 116 -14.99 -5.50 -0.55
N VAL A 117 -14.62 -5.91 0.67
CA VAL A 117 -15.02 -7.20 1.23
C VAL A 117 -16.53 -7.24 1.46
N ALA A 118 -17.11 -6.18 2.02
CA ALA A 118 -18.55 -6.07 2.27
C ALA A 118 -19.37 -6.15 0.97
N ALA A 119 -18.90 -5.54 -0.12
CA ALA A 119 -19.56 -5.64 -1.42
C ALA A 119 -19.62 -7.09 -1.94
N VAL A 120 -18.54 -7.86 -1.79
CA VAL A 120 -18.51 -9.28 -2.16
C VAL A 120 -19.44 -10.09 -1.25
N ASN A 121 -19.36 -9.89 0.06
CA ASN A 121 -20.20 -10.60 1.03
C ASN A 121 -21.69 -10.35 0.83
N LYS A 122 -22.08 -9.15 0.38
CA LYS A 122 -23.47 -8.85 0.02
C LYS A 122 -23.96 -9.74 -1.12
N LEU A 123 -23.17 -9.89 -2.18
CA LEU A 123 -23.51 -10.76 -3.30
C LEU A 123 -23.59 -12.23 -2.87
N LEU A 124 -22.63 -12.70 -2.06
CA LEU A 124 -22.64 -14.08 -1.54
C LEU A 124 -23.83 -14.37 -0.60
N ALA A 125 -24.42 -13.36 0.02
CA ALA A 125 -25.62 -13.53 0.84
C ALA A 125 -26.88 -13.71 -0.01
N GLU A 126 -26.87 -13.29 -1.28
CA GLU A 126 -27.97 -13.46 -2.23
C GLU A 126 -28.01 -14.89 -2.82
N ASP A 127 -26.92 -15.66 -2.73
CA ASP A 127 -26.84 -17.07 -3.14
C ASP A 127 -27.59 -18.04 -2.19
N ARG A 128 -28.20 -17.52 -1.12
CA ARG A 128 -28.85 -18.31 -0.06
C ARG A 128 -30.36 -18.37 -0.19
#